data_AF-A0A8B7Y8E5-F1
#
_entry.id   AF-A0A8B7Y8E5-F1
#
_cell.length_a   1.000
_cell.length_b   1.000
_cell.length_c   1.000
_cell.angle_alpha   90.00
_cell.angle_beta   90.00
_cell.angle_gamma   90.00
#
_symmetry.space_group_name_H-M   'P 1'
#
loop_
_entity.id
_entity.type
_entity.pdbx_description
1 polymer ?
#
loop_
_entity_poly.entity_id
_entity_poly.type
_entity_poly.pdbx_seq_one_letter_code
_entity_poly.pdbx_strand_id
1 'polypeptide(L)'
;MCAMSQSTEPSSLLYSQSTSLAMRTTIQGLRMKFPSVKNVTTVTLQNWIDGGPTVPDSGASAESSRKENTKKLIIIDTRPELEYSVSHIAESINVNFETEDMDRVKKLMLQDINYDSPDDSPGVRVVLYCSVGYRSSVLADKLQQATKPDPAYKHWHFFNLEGSLFKWANENRPMVDQQGLPTDKIHPFNSLWGKLVDKHRWKSTP
;
A
#
# COMPACT_ATOMS: atom_id res chain seq x y z
N MET A 1 42.86 20.23 -14.66
CA MET A 1 42.26 18.94 -14.22
C MET A 1 40.89 19.24 -13.67
N CYS A 2 39.84 18.98 -14.45
CA CYS A 2 38.44 19.15 -14.04
C CYS A 2 38.04 18.01 -13.11
N ALA A 3 37.47 18.33 -11.95
CA ALA A 3 36.67 17.40 -11.15
C ALA A 3 35.20 17.67 -11.48
N MET A 4 34.58 16.77 -12.23
CA MET A 4 33.14 16.82 -12.51
C MET A 4 32.38 16.44 -11.24
N SER A 5 31.62 17.40 -10.69
CA SER A 5 30.62 17.14 -9.67
C SER A 5 29.47 16.34 -10.31
N GLN A 6 29.28 15.10 -9.88
CA GLN A 6 28.12 14.32 -10.30
C GLN A 6 26.91 14.84 -9.53
N SER A 7 26.02 15.52 -10.25
CA SER A 7 24.69 15.91 -9.80
C SER A 7 23.82 14.67 -9.66
N THR A 8 23.39 14.35 -8.43
CA THR A 8 22.34 13.37 -8.18
C THR A 8 20.99 13.99 -8.53
N GLU A 9 20.45 13.62 -9.69
CA GLU A 9 19.10 13.95 -10.12
C GLU A 9 18.04 13.36 -9.15
N PRO A 10 16.97 14.09 -8.80
CA PRO A 10 15.92 13.58 -7.93
C PRO A 10 15.12 12.44 -8.58
N SER A 11 15.04 11.32 -7.85
CA SER A 11 14.40 10.03 -8.21
C SER A 11 12.91 10.10 -8.62
N SER A 12 12.25 11.25 -8.48
CA SER A 12 10.80 11.41 -8.70
C SER A 12 10.36 11.41 -10.17
N LEU A 13 11.27 11.60 -11.14
CA LEU A 13 10.92 11.70 -12.56
C LEU A 13 10.86 10.37 -13.33
N LEU A 14 11.25 9.24 -12.71
CA LEU A 14 11.30 7.94 -13.40
C LEU A 14 10.03 7.07 -13.24
N TYR A 15 9.03 7.52 -12.47
CA TYR A 15 7.92 6.65 -12.05
C TYR A 15 6.62 6.75 -12.84
N SER A 16 6.52 7.65 -13.81
CA SER A 16 5.27 7.84 -14.57
C SER A 16 5.20 6.89 -15.78
N GLN A 17 5.11 5.58 -15.54
CA GLN A 17 4.56 4.71 -16.58
C GLN A 17 3.04 4.91 -16.64
N SER A 18 2.52 5.17 -17.85
CA SER A 18 1.08 5.31 -18.08
C SER A 18 0.34 4.03 -17.68
N THR A 19 -0.64 4.13 -16.78
CA THR A 19 -1.44 2.98 -16.36
C THR A 19 -2.22 2.42 -17.57
N SER A 20 -2.04 1.13 -17.87
CA SER A 20 -2.69 0.49 -19.03
C SER A 20 -4.21 0.65 -18.98
N LEU A 21 -4.87 0.67 -20.15
CA LEU A 21 -6.33 0.78 -20.22
C LEU A 21 -7.02 -0.35 -19.43
N ALA A 22 -6.51 -1.58 -19.55
CA ALA A 22 -7.03 -2.73 -18.81
C ALA A 22 -6.94 -2.55 -17.29
N MET A 23 -5.81 -2.01 -16.80
CA MET A 23 -5.64 -1.69 -15.38
C MET A 23 -6.61 -0.58 -14.94
N ARG A 24 -6.76 0.50 -15.73
CA ARG A 24 -7.71 1.59 -15.44
C ARG A 24 -9.15 1.09 -15.35
N THR A 25 -9.59 0.25 -16.29
CA THR A 25 -10.94 -0.34 -16.27
C THR A 25 -11.13 -1.25 -15.05
N THR A 26 -10.11 -2.02 -14.68
CA THR A 26 -10.15 -2.88 -13.47
C THR A 26 -10.31 -2.04 -12.20
N ILE A 27 -9.51 -0.98 -12.06
CA ILE A 27 -9.59 -0.04 -10.93
C ILE A 27 -10.98 0.59 -10.84
N GLN A 28 -11.53 1.06 -11.97
CA GLN A 28 -12.85 1.67 -12.00
C GLN A 28 -13.94 0.66 -11.61
N GLY A 29 -13.88 -0.57 -12.09
CA GLY A 29 -14.80 -1.65 -11.73
C GLY A 29 -14.80 -1.95 -10.23
N LEU A 30 -13.60 -1.97 -9.61
CA LEU A 30 -13.47 -2.19 -8.17
C LEU A 30 -14.03 -1.02 -7.35
N ARG A 31 -13.79 0.22 -7.76
CA ARG A 31 -14.37 1.40 -7.09
C ARG A 31 -15.90 1.39 -7.12
N MET A 32 -16.49 0.98 -8.23
CA MET A 32 -17.95 0.84 -8.32
C MET A 32 -18.49 -0.30 -7.46
N LYS A 33 -17.74 -1.41 -7.35
CA LYS A 33 -18.14 -2.57 -6.53
C LYS A 33 -18.01 -2.32 -5.03
N PHE A 34 -17.03 -1.50 -4.62
CA PHE A 34 -16.73 -1.20 -3.21
C PHE A 34 -16.77 0.32 -2.95
N PRO A 35 -17.94 0.98 -3.04
CA PRO A 35 -18.03 2.43 -2.93
C PRO A 35 -17.70 2.96 -1.52
N SER A 36 -17.80 2.12 -0.48
CA SER A 36 -17.42 2.44 0.91
C SER A 36 -15.90 2.47 1.12
N VAL A 37 -15.13 1.80 0.27
CA VAL A 37 -13.69 1.61 0.47
C VAL A 37 -12.92 2.76 -0.19
N LYS A 38 -12.28 3.59 0.63
CA LYS A 38 -11.40 4.65 0.14
C LYS A 38 -10.19 4.04 -0.56
N ASN A 39 -9.72 4.69 -1.62
CA ASN A 39 -8.55 4.25 -2.37
C ASN A 39 -7.42 5.27 -2.23
N VAL A 40 -6.18 4.79 -2.23
CA VAL A 40 -4.97 5.62 -2.29
C VAL A 40 -4.15 5.23 -3.51
N THR A 41 -3.49 6.22 -4.12
CA THR A 41 -2.62 5.96 -5.26
C THR A 41 -1.28 5.37 -4.80
N THR A 42 -0.60 4.70 -5.71
CA THR A 42 0.77 4.20 -5.52
C THR A 42 1.77 5.32 -5.23
N VAL A 43 1.58 6.50 -5.82
CA VAL A 43 2.38 7.71 -5.52
C VAL A 43 2.14 8.16 -4.08
N THR A 44 0.88 8.22 -3.65
CA THR A 44 0.52 8.62 -2.28
C THR A 44 1.11 7.68 -1.25
N LEU A 45 1.00 6.36 -1.46
CA LEU A 45 1.59 5.37 -0.56
C LEU A 45 3.12 5.50 -0.50
N GLN A 46 3.79 5.64 -1.65
CA GLN A 46 5.24 5.85 -1.68
C GLN A 46 5.65 7.09 -0.88
N ASN A 47 4.95 8.22 -1.08
CA ASN A 47 5.22 9.42 -0.31
C ASN A 47 5.02 9.23 1.19
N TRP A 48 4.07 8.39 1.61
CA TRP A 48 3.90 8.07 3.03
C TRP A 48 5.05 7.23 3.57
N ILE A 49 5.51 6.24 2.81
CA ILE A 49 6.70 5.40 3.12
C ILE A 49 7.95 6.28 3.23
N ASP A 50 8.18 7.18 2.28
CA ASP A 50 9.40 8.02 2.20
C ASP A 50 9.46 9.15 3.25
N GLY A 51 8.50 9.22 4.17
CA GLY A 51 8.48 10.31 5.14
C GLY A 51 7.90 11.63 4.61
N GLY A 52 7.34 11.69 3.40
CA GLY A 52 6.73 12.89 2.77
C GLY A 52 5.44 13.44 3.43
N PRO A 53 5.09 14.72 3.19
CA PRO A 53 3.95 15.40 3.83
C PRO A 53 2.61 14.71 3.55
N THR A 54 1.76 14.70 4.55
CA THR A 54 0.52 13.95 4.59
C THR A 54 -0.63 14.73 3.93
N VAL A 55 -0.75 14.64 2.60
CA VAL A 55 -1.81 15.25 1.76
C VAL A 55 -1.88 16.80 1.88
N PRO A 56 -1.90 17.55 0.77
CA PRO A 56 -2.23 18.95 0.82
C PRO A 56 -3.74 19.06 1.08
N ASP A 57 -4.12 19.41 2.31
CA ASP A 57 -5.39 20.12 2.47
C ASP A 57 -5.22 21.47 1.76
N SER A 58 -6.23 21.86 0.99
CA SER A 58 -6.18 22.99 0.08
C SER A 58 -5.77 24.28 0.79
N GLY A 59 -4.56 24.77 0.51
CA GLY A 59 -4.14 26.13 0.81
C GLY A 59 -3.55 26.36 2.20
N ALA A 60 -2.30 25.96 2.41
CA ALA A 60 -1.44 26.61 3.40
C ALA A 60 0.02 26.54 2.94
N SER A 61 0.67 27.70 2.92
CA SER A 61 2.04 27.95 2.51
C SER A 61 3.04 27.15 3.34
N ALA A 62 4.09 26.69 2.67
CA ALA A 62 5.28 26.13 3.27
C ALA A 62 5.90 27.12 4.27
N GLU A 63 6.15 26.69 5.50
CA GLU A 63 7.38 27.00 6.23
C GLU A 63 7.53 26.07 7.45
N SER A 64 8.74 25.56 7.60
CA SER A 64 9.30 24.69 8.64
C SER A 64 8.71 24.77 10.06
N SER A 65 8.26 23.62 10.58
CA SER A 65 8.67 23.15 11.91
C SER A 65 8.57 21.62 11.98
N ARG A 66 9.73 20.98 12.13
CA ARG A 66 9.90 19.52 12.24
C ARG A 66 9.44 19.08 13.63
N LYS A 67 8.12 19.08 13.89
CA LYS A 67 7.53 18.25 14.95
C LYS A 67 7.61 16.81 14.47
N GLU A 68 8.14 15.93 15.31
CA GLU A 68 8.18 14.48 15.11
C GLU A 68 6.81 13.99 14.66
N ASN A 69 6.66 13.79 13.36
CA ASN A 69 5.44 13.30 12.77
C ASN A 69 5.47 11.79 13.01
N THR A 70 4.88 11.35 14.12
CA THR A 70 4.73 9.94 14.51
C THR A 70 3.81 9.25 13.49
N LYS A 71 4.36 8.97 12.31
CA LYS A 71 3.65 8.39 11.19
C LYS A 71 3.30 6.95 11.49
N LYS A 72 2.02 6.71 11.77
CA LYS A 72 1.46 5.36 11.91
C LYS A 72 0.86 4.92 10.59
N LEU A 73 1.72 4.47 9.67
CA LEU A 73 1.33 3.80 8.43
C LEU A 73 1.46 2.29 8.65
N ILE A 74 0.37 1.55 8.44
CA ILE A 74 0.37 0.10 8.40
C ILE A 74 0.09 -0.33 6.97
N ILE A 75 0.89 -1.25 6.45
CA ILE A 75 0.70 -1.81 5.12
C ILE A 75 0.35 -3.29 5.28
N ILE A 76 -0.75 -3.73 4.68
CA ILE A 76 -1.23 -5.11 4.77
C ILE A 76 -1.29 -5.72 3.36
N ASP A 77 -0.55 -6.80 3.16
CA ASP A 77 -0.72 -7.66 2.00
C ASP A 77 -1.81 -8.69 2.29
N THR A 78 -2.84 -8.71 1.45
CA THR A 78 -4.01 -9.57 1.64
C THR A 78 -4.00 -10.87 0.83
N ARG A 79 -2.89 -11.13 0.13
CA ARG A 79 -2.71 -12.33 -0.70
C ARG A 79 -2.31 -13.54 0.16
N PRO A 80 -2.53 -14.77 -0.33
CA PRO A 80 -1.95 -15.98 0.23
C PRO A 80 -0.43 -15.91 0.36
N GLU A 81 0.12 -16.63 1.33
CA GLU A 81 1.56 -16.72 1.60
C GLU A 81 2.40 -17.08 0.37
N LEU A 82 1.88 -17.94 -0.51
CA LEU A 82 2.55 -18.32 -1.77
C LEU A 82 2.75 -17.13 -2.72
N GLU A 83 1.87 -16.13 -2.70
CA GLU A 83 2.05 -14.91 -3.49
C GLU A 83 2.93 -13.88 -2.78
N TYR A 84 2.80 -13.78 -1.44
CA TYR A 84 3.57 -12.86 -0.60
C TYR A 84 5.06 -13.20 -0.55
N SER A 85 5.37 -14.50 -0.47
CA SER A 85 6.76 -15.01 -0.46
C SER A 85 7.53 -14.73 -1.75
N VAL A 86 6.84 -14.63 -2.89
CA VAL A 86 7.45 -14.26 -4.18
C VAL A 86 7.91 -12.81 -4.16
N SER A 87 7.04 -11.92 -3.68
CA SER A 87 7.35 -10.51 -3.50
C SER A 87 6.27 -9.80 -2.70
N HIS A 88 6.61 -8.72 -2.01
CA HIS A 88 5.69 -7.83 -1.31
C HIS A 88 6.30 -6.43 -1.15
N ILE A 89 5.49 -5.45 -0.76
CA ILE A 89 5.96 -4.13 -0.33
C ILE A 89 6.68 -4.32 1.01
N ALA A 90 7.89 -3.74 1.15
CA ALA A 90 8.67 -3.84 2.38
C ALA A 90 7.85 -3.43 3.62
N GLU A 91 8.11 -4.10 4.75
CA GLU A 91 7.43 -3.88 6.04
C GLU A 91 5.92 -4.17 6.04
N SER A 92 5.36 -4.73 4.97
CA SER A 92 3.95 -5.12 4.97
C SER A 92 3.68 -6.41 5.73
N ILE A 93 2.57 -6.44 6.46
CA ILE A 93 2.09 -7.62 7.20
C ILE A 93 1.28 -8.50 6.25
N ASN A 94 1.55 -9.81 6.19
CA ASN A 94 0.72 -10.74 5.44
C ASN A 94 -0.54 -11.15 6.25
N VAL A 95 -1.73 -10.90 5.69
CA VAL A 95 -3.02 -11.30 6.25
C VAL A 95 -3.90 -11.85 5.15
N ASN A 96 -4.09 -13.16 5.05
CA ASN A 96 -5.00 -13.73 4.06
C ASN A 96 -6.42 -13.13 4.21
N PHE A 97 -6.97 -12.58 3.13
CA PHE A 97 -8.29 -11.95 3.10
C PHE A 97 -9.46 -12.88 3.50
N GLU A 98 -9.24 -14.20 3.43
CA GLU A 98 -10.20 -15.23 3.85
C GLU A 98 -10.28 -15.38 5.39
N THR A 99 -9.44 -14.67 6.15
CA THR A 99 -9.52 -14.68 7.61
C THR A 99 -10.87 -14.14 8.09
N GLU A 100 -11.46 -14.85 9.05
CA GLU A 100 -12.65 -14.40 9.79
C GLU A 100 -12.31 -13.93 11.22
N ASP A 101 -11.06 -14.13 11.65
CA ASP A 101 -10.58 -13.69 12.97
C ASP A 101 -10.13 -12.23 12.92
N MET A 102 -11.09 -11.32 12.99
CA MET A 102 -10.82 -9.87 12.98
C MET A 102 -10.07 -9.40 14.24
N ASP A 103 -10.22 -10.08 15.36
CA ASP A 103 -9.54 -9.71 16.61
C ASP A 103 -8.05 -10.01 16.53
N ARG A 104 -7.66 -11.11 15.87
CA ARG A 104 -6.25 -11.36 15.52
C ARG A 104 -5.71 -10.28 14.58
N VAL A 105 -6.46 -9.86 13.55
CA VAL A 105 -6.00 -8.82 12.63
C VAL A 105 -5.82 -7.48 13.37
N LYS A 106 -6.78 -7.11 14.22
CA LYS A 106 -6.69 -5.94 15.11
C LYS A 106 -5.44 -5.98 15.98
N LYS A 107 -5.15 -7.14 16.60
CA LYS A 107 -3.96 -7.32 17.43
C LYS A 107 -2.67 -7.15 16.64
N LEU A 108 -2.59 -7.69 15.42
CA LEU A 108 -1.42 -7.51 14.54
C LEU A 108 -1.20 -6.03 14.21
N MET A 109 -2.25 -5.30 13.86
CA MET A 109 -2.14 -3.88 13.54
C MET A 109 -1.68 -3.01 14.72
N LEU A 110 -1.95 -3.44 15.95
CA LEU A 110 -1.57 -2.67 17.15
C LEU A 110 -0.12 -2.89 17.59
N GLN A 111 0.60 -3.89 17.06
CA GLN A 111 1.96 -4.23 17.52
C GLN A 111 2.95 -3.08 17.36
N ASP A 112 2.80 -2.31 16.27
CA ASP A 112 3.73 -1.25 15.89
C ASP A 112 3.18 0.16 16.20
N ILE A 113 2.07 0.24 16.95
CA ILE A 113 1.46 1.53 17.30
C ILE A 113 1.67 1.84 18.78
N ASN A 114 2.47 2.87 19.07
CA ASN A 114 2.55 3.47 20.39
C ASN A 114 1.67 4.74 20.46
N TYR A 115 0.64 4.78 21.31
CA TYR A 115 -0.21 5.96 21.52
C TYR A 115 0.18 6.66 22.83
N ASP A 116 0.68 7.89 22.75
CA ASP A 116 0.89 8.71 23.95
C ASP A 116 -0.42 9.38 24.44
N SER A 117 -1.41 9.57 23.56
CA SER A 117 -2.76 10.05 23.90
C SER A 117 -3.80 9.73 22.80
N PRO A 118 -5.06 9.37 23.14
CA PRO A 118 -6.14 9.15 22.18
C PRO A 118 -6.71 10.42 21.52
N ASP A 119 -6.56 11.59 22.15
CA ASP A 119 -7.25 12.83 21.73
C ASP A 119 -6.45 13.68 20.73
N ASP A 120 -5.13 13.46 20.62
CA ASP A 120 -4.21 14.23 19.76
C ASP A 120 -3.48 13.36 18.72
N SER A 121 -3.91 12.11 18.53
CA SER A 121 -3.13 11.18 17.70
C SER A 121 -3.26 11.47 16.20
N PRO A 122 -2.15 11.59 15.45
CA PRO A 122 -2.22 11.64 13.99
C PRO A 122 -2.90 10.35 13.50
N GLY A 123 -3.99 10.50 12.74
CA GLY A 123 -4.81 9.36 12.34
C GLY A 123 -4.01 8.23 11.69
N VAL A 124 -4.24 6.99 12.15
CA VAL A 124 -3.57 5.79 11.64
C VAL A 124 -4.05 5.51 10.23
N ARG A 125 -3.10 5.27 9.32
CA ARG A 125 -3.40 4.89 7.95
C ARG A 125 -3.11 3.41 7.79
N VAL A 126 -4.13 2.64 7.42
CA VAL A 126 -3.99 1.23 7.08
C VAL A 126 -4.20 1.09 5.59
N VAL A 127 -3.16 0.74 4.85
CA VAL A 127 -3.21 0.54 3.40
C VAL A 127 -3.15 -0.95 3.09
N LEU A 128 -4.25 -1.47 2.55
CA LEU A 128 -4.40 -2.86 2.16
C LEU A 128 -4.18 -3.00 0.66
N TYR A 129 -3.48 -4.05 0.25
CA TYR A 129 -3.30 -4.37 -1.15
C TYR A 129 -3.39 -5.87 -1.41
N CYS A 130 -3.67 -6.24 -2.65
CA CYS A 130 -3.50 -7.62 -3.13
C CYS A 130 -2.79 -7.60 -4.48
N SER A 131 -3.18 -8.45 -5.42
CA SER A 131 -2.65 -8.41 -6.78
C SER A 131 -3.23 -7.22 -7.56
N VAL A 132 -4.56 -7.05 -7.55
CA VAL A 132 -5.28 -6.06 -8.39
C VAL A 132 -6.25 -5.12 -7.65
N GLY A 133 -6.64 -5.45 -6.41
CA GLY A 133 -7.48 -4.61 -5.54
C GLY A 133 -8.79 -5.23 -5.04
N TYR A 134 -9.15 -6.44 -5.46
CA TYR A 134 -10.41 -7.09 -5.02
C TYR A 134 -10.35 -7.55 -3.56
N ARG A 135 -9.41 -8.44 -3.24
CA ARG A 135 -9.25 -9.07 -1.91
C ARG A 135 -8.97 -8.03 -0.82
N SER A 136 -8.15 -7.04 -1.14
CA SER A 136 -7.84 -5.93 -0.25
C SER A 136 -9.05 -5.04 0.00
N SER A 137 -9.89 -4.79 -1.00
CA SER A 137 -11.15 -4.06 -0.78
C SER A 137 -12.12 -4.83 0.12
N VAL A 138 -12.21 -6.15 -0.03
CA VAL A 138 -13.02 -7.01 0.86
C VAL A 138 -12.53 -6.91 2.31
N LEU A 139 -11.23 -7.08 2.56
CA LEU A 139 -10.71 -7.02 3.92
C LEU A 139 -10.77 -5.60 4.50
N ALA A 140 -10.55 -4.56 3.69
CA ALA A 140 -10.68 -3.17 4.12
C ALA A 140 -12.11 -2.85 4.57
N ASP A 141 -13.12 -3.36 3.88
CA ASP A 141 -14.52 -3.19 4.27
C ASP A 141 -14.85 -3.96 5.55
N LYS A 142 -14.40 -5.23 5.67
CA LYS A 142 -14.52 -6.02 6.91
C LYS A 142 -13.91 -5.30 8.11
N LEU A 143 -12.69 -4.77 7.96
CA LEU A 143 -11.99 -4.06 9.04
C LEU A 143 -12.72 -2.79 9.45
N GLN A 144 -13.14 -1.96 8.48
CA GLN A 144 -13.93 -0.77 8.78
C GLN A 144 -15.18 -1.10 9.60
N GLN A 145 -15.91 -2.15 9.24
CA GLN A 145 -17.08 -2.59 9.99
C GLN A 145 -16.72 -3.11 11.39
N ALA A 146 -15.67 -3.92 11.50
CA ALA A 146 -15.23 -4.53 12.74
C ALA A 146 -14.62 -3.53 13.74
N THR A 147 -14.12 -2.39 13.27
CA THR A 147 -13.51 -1.35 14.12
C THR A 147 -14.43 -0.15 14.37
N LYS A 148 -15.43 0.10 13.53
CA LYS A 148 -16.39 1.21 13.70
C LYS A 148 -17.04 1.31 15.10
N PRO A 149 -17.42 0.22 15.79
CA PRO A 149 -18.02 0.34 17.13
C PRO A 149 -17.01 0.61 18.25
N ASP A 150 -15.70 0.51 17.98
CA ASP A 150 -14.66 0.61 18.99
C ASP A 150 -13.99 2.01 18.97
N PRO A 151 -14.09 2.78 20.07
CA PRO A 151 -13.53 4.13 20.13
C PRO A 151 -12.01 4.18 19.98
N ALA A 152 -11.29 3.07 20.25
CA ALA A 152 -9.84 2.99 20.03
C ALA A 152 -9.46 3.17 18.56
N TYR A 153 -10.40 2.92 17.63
CA TYR A 153 -10.19 3.01 16.20
C TYR A 153 -10.78 4.26 15.54
N LYS A 154 -11.27 5.23 16.34
CA LYS A 154 -11.95 6.45 15.85
C LYS A 154 -11.13 7.22 14.80
N HIS A 155 -9.81 7.24 14.95
CA HIS A 155 -8.87 7.95 14.07
C HIS A 155 -8.15 7.02 13.09
N TRP A 156 -8.70 5.85 12.80
CA TRP A 156 -8.13 4.91 11.83
C TRP A 156 -8.79 5.06 10.47
N HIS A 157 -7.97 4.99 9.43
CA HIS A 157 -8.41 5.11 8.05
C HIS A 157 -7.90 3.92 7.26
N PHE A 158 -8.83 3.13 6.73
CA PHE A 158 -8.54 1.95 5.93
C PHE A 158 -8.66 2.30 4.45
N PHE A 159 -7.64 1.95 3.67
CA PHE A 159 -7.55 2.25 2.26
C PHE A 159 -7.22 1.00 1.46
N ASN A 160 -7.79 0.88 0.27
CA ASN A 160 -7.28 -0.01 -0.76
C ASN A 160 -6.19 0.70 -1.59
N LEU A 161 -5.07 0.02 -1.85
CA LEU A 161 -4.07 0.49 -2.81
C LEU A 161 -4.59 0.29 -4.24
N GLU A 162 -4.77 1.40 -4.95
CA GLU A 162 -5.25 1.42 -6.33
C GLU A 162 -4.36 0.58 -7.26
N GLY A 163 -4.96 -0.40 -7.95
CA GLY A 163 -4.24 -1.32 -8.84
C GLY A 163 -3.28 -2.28 -8.12
N SER A 164 -3.17 -2.14 -6.79
CA SER A 164 -2.41 -2.96 -5.85
C SER A 164 -0.99 -3.30 -6.33
N LEU A 165 -0.47 -4.50 -6.00
CA LEU A 165 0.94 -4.82 -6.26
C LEU A 165 1.26 -4.86 -7.77
N PHE A 166 0.30 -5.20 -8.63
CA PHE A 166 0.55 -5.23 -10.08
C PHE A 166 0.82 -3.83 -10.62
N LYS A 167 0.01 -2.83 -10.24
CA LYS A 167 0.27 -1.44 -10.63
C LYS A 167 1.57 -0.93 -10.00
N TRP A 168 1.81 -1.24 -8.72
CA TRP A 168 3.04 -0.90 -8.00
C TRP A 168 4.29 -1.36 -8.78
N ALA A 169 4.30 -2.62 -9.22
CA ALA A 169 5.43 -3.17 -9.97
C ALA A 169 5.52 -2.71 -11.43
N ASN A 170 4.40 -2.50 -12.11
CA ASN A 170 4.44 -1.90 -13.46
C ASN A 170 5.00 -0.48 -13.43
N GLU A 171 4.80 0.23 -12.34
CA GLU A 171 5.45 1.53 -12.11
C GLU A 171 6.94 1.39 -11.74
N ASN A 172 7.45 0.17 -11.56
CA ASN A 172 8.80 -0.19 -11.13
C ASN A 172 9.08 0.08 -9.64
N ARG A 173 8.07 0.10 -8.77
CA ARG A 173 8.26 0.45 -7.35
C ARG A 173 8.99 -0.65 -6.59
N PRO A 174 9.77 -0.31 -5.54
CA PRO A 174 10.54 -1.30 -4.81
C PRO A 174 9.65 -2.38 -4.20
N MET A 175 10.08 -3.63 -4.33
CA MET A 175 9.48 -4.80 -3.68
C MET A 175 10.60 -5.66 -3.14
N VAL A 176 10.27 -6.47 -2.14
CA VAL A 176 11.19 -7.44 -1.53
C VAL A 176 10.59 -8.83 -1.58
N ASP A 177 11.43 -9.87 -1.60
CA ASP A 177 11.01 -11.26 -1.44
C ASP A 177 10.85 -11.64 0.04
N GLN A 178 10.53 -12.90 0.33
CA GLN A 178 10.42 -13.42 1.70
C GLN A 178 11.68 -13.24 2.55
N GLN A 179 12.86 -13.13 1.93
CA GLN A 179 14.13 -12.91 2.61
C GLN A 179 14.41 -11.42 2.85
N GLY A 180 13.50 -10.53 2.42
CA GLY A 180 13.68 -9.08 2.49
C GLY A 180 14.64 -8.56 1.41
N LEU A 181 15.00 -9.37 0.41
CA LEU A 181 15.91 -8.96 -0.66
C LEU A 181 15.14 -8.27 -1.79
N PRO A 182 15.69 -7.22 -2.42
CA PRO A 182 15.04 -6.57 -3.55
C PRO A 182 14.70 -7.56 -4.67
N THR A 183 13.48 -7.49 -5.18
CA THR A 183 12.99 -8.35 -6.26
C THR A 183 12.17 -7.57 -7.26
N ASP A 184 12.29 -7.93 -8.54
CA ASP A 184 11.44 -7.44 -9.62
C ASP A 184 10.29 -8.40 -9.95
N LYS A 185 10.26 -9.57 -9.28
CA LYS A 185 9.33 -10.67 -9.58
C LYS A 185 8.01 -10.54 -8.84
N ILE A 186 6.96 -11.12 -9.43
CA ILE A 186 5.58 -11.12 -8.95
C ILE A 186 4.93 -12.46 -9.29
N HIS A 187 4.16 -12.97 -8.35
CA HIS A 187 3.24 -14.07 -8.62
C HIS A 187 2.07 -13.55 -9.49
N PRO A 188 1.79 -14.13 -10.67
CA PRO A 188 0.81 -13.58 -11.62
C PRO A 188 -0.65 -13.79 -11.19
N PHE A 189 -0.90 -14.36 -10.00
CA PHE A 189 -2.17 -14.85 -9.50
C PHE A 189 -2.75 -15.98 -10.36
N ASN A 190 -3.13 -15.68 -11.61
CA ASN A 190 -3.45 -16.66 -12.64
C ASN A 190 -3.22 -16.08 -14.05
N SER A 191 -3.39 -16.90 -15.09
CA SER A 191 -3.10 -16.52 -16.47
C SER A 191 -3.97 -15.36 -17.00
N LEU A 192 -5.16 -15.15 -16.45
CA LEU A 192 -6.06 -14.08 -16.85
C LEU A 192 -5.62 -12.74 -16.23
N TRP A 193 -5.51 -12.70 -14.90
CA TRP A 193 -5.15 -11.49 -14.16
C TRP A 193 -3.69 -11.10 -14.35
N GLY A 194 -2.81 -12.08 -14.55
CA GLY A 194 -1.39 -11.85 -14.83
C GLY A 194 -1.16 -10.95 -16.04
N LYS A 195 -2.12 -10.85 -16.99
CA LYS A 195 -2.05 -9.90 -18.12
C LYS A 195 -1.98 -8.43 -17.69
N LEU A 196 -2.34 -8.12 -16.44
CA LEU A 196 -2.27 -6.78 -15.87
C LEU A 196 -0.89 -6.43 -15.29
N VAL A 197 0.06 -7.37 -15.26
CA VAL A 197 1.44 -7.13 -14.84
C VAL A 197 2.40 -7.58 -15.94
N ASP A 198 3.51 -6.87 -16.10
CA ASP A 198 4.50 -7.19 -17.11
C ASP A 198 4.99 -8.65 -16.99
N LYS A 199 4.98 -9.38 -18.11
CA LYS A 199 5.34 -10.80 -18.17
C LYS A 199 6.78 -11.07 -17.73
N HIS A 200 7.73 -10.14 -17.91
CA HIS A 200 9.11 -10.36 -17.45
C HIS A 200 9.21 -10.46 -15.92
N ARG A 201 8.20 -9.97 -15.21
CA ARG A 201 8.10 -10.01 -13.75
C ARG A 201 7.48 -11.32 -13.25
N TRP A 202 6.92 -12.16 -14.09
CA TRP A 202 6.21 -13.35 -13.61
C TRP A 202 7.19 -14.34 -12.96
N LYS A 203 6.85 -14.78 -11.75
CA LYS A 203 7.46 -15.93 -11.07
C LYS A 203 6.33 -16.82 -10.59
N SER A 204 6.12 -17.92 -11.30
CA SER A 204 5.24 -18.99 -10.85
C SER A 204 5.95 -19.79 -9.77
N THR A 205 5.29 -20.03 -8.65
CA THR A 205 5.71 -21.06 -7.70
C THR A 205 5.38 -22.45 -8.27
N PRO A 206 6.24 -23.46 -8.02
CA PRO A 206 5.97 -24.85 -8.41
C PRO A 206 4.66 -25.39 -7.87
#